data_AF-A0A1A3PGA6-F1
#
_entry.id   AF-A0A1A3PGA6-F1
#
_cell.length_a   1.000
_cell.length_b   1.000
_cell.length_c   1.000
_cell.angle_alpha   90.00
_cell.angle_beta   90.00
_cell.angle_gamma   90.00
#
_symmetry.space_group_name_H-M   'P 1'
#
loop_
_entity.id
_entity.type
_entity.pdbx_description
1 polymer ?
#
loop_
_entity_poly.entity_id
_entity_poly.type
_entity_poly.pdbx_seq_one_letter_code
_entity_poly.pdbx_strand_id
1 'polypeptide(L)'
;MLAIGLGIGAAVAALPGTAAADSSTDWLSAVDSLLGSAALPAADAPGMNMAISIDGVTLMQTGTAFAYSGTNGDIAMATGAGDTAYAFGTGNYADVLGTNDTGIAGGTSDASALGSTGDTVFIDGDNDYAFAGGLNGVDDSAQIWGSNDAAEAGSSAAGSGSYDVAYVEGSNLGNADATGANYLVDVLKAYGDGSADAAATANGGNLLADLLPSVDASSAATGGNFLTDLLSAFDPSSAAADSSHFFTELASLF
;
A
#
# COMPACT_ATOMS: atom_id res chain seq x y z
N MET A 1 57.71 -46.84 2.85
CA MET A 1 56.48 -46.44 3.59
C MET A 1 56.66 -44.98 3.96
N LEU A 2 55.77 -44.02 3.72
CA LEU A 2 54.47 -43.91 3.08
C LEU A 2 54.26 -42.38 2.95
N ALA A 3 53.72 -41.92 1.81
CA ALA A 3 53.32 -40.53 1.59
C ALA A 3 52.08 -40.16 2.42
N ILE A 4 51.51 -38.96 2.17
CA ILE A 4 50.27 -38.36 2.71
C ILE A 4 50.58 -37.36 3.85
N GLY A 5 50.23 -36.09 3.78
CA GLY A 5 49.38 -35.36 2.84
C GLY A 5 48.78 -34.16 3.59
N LEU A 6 49.12 -32.96 3.15
CA LEU A 6 48.63 -31.68 3.65
C LEU A 6 47.14 -31.52 3.27
N GLY A 7 46.25 -31.28 4.23
CA GLY A 7 44.82 -31.09 3.99
C GLY A 7 44.30 -29.84 4.70
N ILE A 8 44.45 -28.69 4.05
CA ILE A 8 43.64 -27.49 4.35
C ILE A 8 42.40 -27.60 3.46
N GLY A 9 41.28 -28.02 4.05
CA GLY A 9 39.99 -28.02 3.38
C GLY A 9 39.40 -26.61 3.38
N ALA A 10 39.61 -25.86 2.30
CA ALA A 10 38.79 -24.69 1.99
C ALA A 10 37.47 -25.20 1.39
N ALA A 11 36.38 -25.03 2.14
CA ALA A 11 35.04 -25.18 1.59
C ALA A 11 34.74 -23.95 0.71
N VAL A 12 34.90 -24.10 -0.61
CA VAL A 12 34.43 -23.12 -1.58
C VAL A 12 32.93 -23.34 -1.73
N ALA A 13 32.14 -22.43 -1.15
CA ALA A 13 30.71 -22.36 -1.43
C ALA A 13 30.49 -22.08 -2.92
N ALA A 14 29.60 -22.84 -3.54
CA ALA A 14 29.26 -22.71 -4.95
C ALA A 14 28.66 -21.33 -5.23
N LEU A 15 29.30 -20.56 -6.12
CA LEU A 15 28.66 -19.41 -6.75
C LEU A 15 27.59 -19.93 -7.74
N PRO A 16 26.42 -19.28 -7.84
CA PRO A 16 25.45 -19.55 -8.89
C PRO A 16 26.09 -19.44 -10.27
N GLY A 17 25.81 -20.43 -11.12
CA GLY A 17 26.38 -20.55 -12.46
C GLY A 17 26.13 -19.30 -13.30
N THR A 18 27.20 -18.74 -13.83
CA THR A 18 27.16 -17.82 -14.96
C THR A 18 26.43 -18.50 -16.11
N ALA A 19 25.32 -17.93 -16.57
CA ALA A 19 24.69 -18.34 -17.82
C ALA A 19 25.70 -18.12 -18.95
N ALA A 20 26.20 -19.20 -19.56
CA ALA A 20 27.01 -19.12 -20.76
C ALA A 20 26.07 -18.94 -21.96
N ALA A 21 26.12 -17.76 -22.58
CA ALA A 21 25.45 -17.52 -23.85
C ALA A 21 26.16 -18.32 -24.96
N ASP A 22 25.39 -19.07 -25.76
CA ASP A 22 25.84 -19.77 -26.95
C ASP A 22 26.35 -18.76 -27.99
N SER A 23 27.67 -18.82 -28.28
CA SER A 23 28.35 -17.89 -29.20
C SER A 23 28.20 -18.25 -30.67
N SER A 24 27.39 -19.24 -31.03
CA SER A 24 27.32 -19.76 -32.40
C SER A 24 26.63 -18.83 -33.42
N THR A 25 26.04 -17.71 -32.98
CA THR A 25 25.44 -16.67 -33.85
C THR A 25 26.03 -15.27 -33.67
N ASP A 26 27.23 -15.15 -33.08
CA ASP A 26 27.80 -13.86 -32.72
C ASP A 26 28.59 -13.18 -33.87
N TRP A 27 27.90 -12.32 -34.60
CA TRP A 27 28.49 -11.45 -35.64
C TRP A 27 29.32 -10.29 -35.07
N LEU A 28 29.28 -10.05 -33.74
CA LEU A 28 29.98 -8.96 -33.05
C LEU A 28 31.39 -9.35 -32.56
N SER A 29 31.79 -10.61 -32.68
CA SER A 29 33.19 -11.02 -32.45
C SER A 29 34.20 -10.28 -33.35
N ALA A 30 33.76 -9.66 -34.45
CA ALA A 30 34.56 -8.78 -35.30
C ALA A 30 34.68 -7.33 -34.77
N VAL A 31 33.79 -6.90 -33.87
CA VAL A 31 33.79 -5.57 -33.22
C VAL A 31 34.60 -5.58 -31.91
N ASP A 32 34.75 -6.76 -31.29
CA ASP A 32 35.55 -7.03 -30.09
C ASP A 32 37.03 -6.59 -30.22
N SER A 33 37.53 -6.43 -31.46
CA SER A 33 38.90 -5.95 -31.69
C SER A 33 39.07 -4.42 -31.67
N LEU A 34 38.01 -3.61 -31.67
CA LEU A 34 38.12 -2.13 -31.83
C LEU A 34 37.91 -1.33 -30.53
N LEU A 35 37.29 -1.90 -29.48
CA LEU A 35 36.93 -1.17 -28.23
C LEU A 35 37.56 -1.74 -26.95
N GLY A 36 38.54 -2.64 -27.07
CA GLY A 36 39.24 -3.23 -25.94
C GLY A 36 39.83 -2.17 -25.00
N SER A 37 39.12 -1.87 -23.91
CA SER A 37 39.59 -1.36 -22.59
C SER A 37 38.66 -0.36 -21.89
N ALA A 38 37.47 -0.04 -22.42
CA ALA A 38 36.48 0.73 -21.66
C ALA A 38 35.25 -0.12 -21.37
N ALA A 39 35.05 -0.52 -20.11
CA ALA A 39 33.74 -0.89 -19.62
C ALA A 39 32.87 0.38 -19.68
N LEU A 40 32.26 0.63 -20.84
CA LEU A 40 31.25 1.66 -20.99
C LEU A 40 30.04 1.21 -20.17
N PRO A 41 29.40 2.09 -19.37
CA PRO A 41 28.16 1.75 -18.70
C PRO A 41 27.17 1.24 -19.75
N ALA A 42 26.41 0.20 -19.39
CA ALA A 42 25.33 -0.30 -20.23
C ALA A 42 24.44 0.87 -20.63
N ALA A 43 24.09 0.96 -21.91
CA ALA A 43 23.23 2.02 -22.43
C ALA A 43 21.95 2.09 -21.58
N ASP A 44 21.50 3.32 -21.27
CA ASP A 44 20.23 3.56 -20.58
C ASP A 44 19.16 2.65 -21.18
N ALA A 45 18.58 1.75 -20.38
CA ALA A 45 17.47 0.94 -20.84
C ALA A 45 16.30 1.89 -21.11
N PRO A 46 15.89 2.09 -22.38
CA PRO A 46 14.82 3.02 -22.68
C PRO A 46 13.53 2.49 -22.04
N GLY A 47 12.95 3.28 -21.13
CA GLY A 47 11.66 2.98 -20.48
C GLY A 47 11.69 2.68 -18.98
N MET A 48 12.85 2.66 -18.31
CA MET A 48 12.86 2.55 -16.84
C MET A 48 12.55 3.89 -16.17
N ASN A 49 11.45 3.96 -15.43
CA ASN A 49 11.15 5.05 -14.50
C ASN A 49 11.20 4.47 -13.08
N MET A 50 12.33 4.66 -12.38
CA MET A 50 12.47 4.19 -11.02
C MET A 50 13.48 5.04 -10.27
N ALA A 51 13.19 5.31 -9.00
CA ALA A 51 14.07 5.99 -8.07
C ALA A 51 14.11 5.23 -6.75
N ILE A 52 15.30 5.11 -6.16
CA ILE A 52 15.52 4.44 -4.88
C ILE A 52 16.45 5.31 -4.03
N SER A 53 16.02 5.60 -2.81
CA SER A 53 16.82 6.28 -1.80
C SER A 53 16.78 5.50 -0.48
N ILE A 54 17.95 5.30 0.13
CA ILE A 54 18.09 4.62 1.42
C ILE A 54 19.06 5.44 2.26
N ASP A 55 18.69 5.72 3.51
CA ASP A 55 19.53 6.45 4.48
C ASP A 55 20.10 7.78 3.93
N GLY A 56 19.29 8.52 3.17
CA GLY A 56 19.67 9.80 2.58
C GLY A 56 20.58 9.68 1.36
N VAL A 57 20.84 8.47 0.89
CA VAL A 57 21.64 8.18 -0.30
C VAL A 57 20.72 7.78 -1.44
N THR A 58 20.80 8.48 -2.57
CA THR A 58 20.16 8.03 -3.82
C THR A 58 20.97 6.89 -4.42
N LEU A 59 20.37 5.71 -4.52
CA LEU A 59 20.98 4.51 -5.11
C LEU A 59 20.66 4.38 -6.59
N MET A 60 19.48 4.83 -6.99
CA MET A 60 19.05 4.83 -8.39
C MET A 60 18.12 6.01 -8.67
N GLN A 61 18.24 6.56 -9.88
CA GLN A 61 17.40 7.63 -10.37
C GLN A 61 17.35 7.54 -11.90
N THR A 62 16.23 7.05 -12.44
CA THR A 62 15.99 6.97 -13.88
C THR A 62 14.60 7.50 -14.23
N GLY A 63 14.49 8.22 -15.35
CA GLY A 63 13.21 8.73 -15.81
C GLY A 63 12.64 9.83 -14.90
N THR A 64 11.31 9.83 -14.72
CA THR A 64 10.58 10.85 -13.94
C THR A 64 10.15 10.41 -12.54
N ALA A 65 10.41 9.16 -12.15
CA ALA A 65 10.22 8.72 -10.77
C ALA A 65 11.10 9.54 -9.81
N PHE A 66 10.70 9.74 -8.56
CA PHE A 66 11.48 10.47 -7.57
C PHE A 66 11.40 9.79 -6.21
N ALA A 67 12.55 9.60 -5.55
CA ALA A 67 12.62 9.00 -4.23
C ALA A 67 13.63 9.74 -3.35
N TYR A 68 13.24 10.07 -2.13
CA TYR A 68 14.10 10.76 -1.19
C TYR A 68 13.88 10.28 0.24
N SER A 69 14.97 9.91 0.92
CA SER A 69 14.93 9.36 2.27
C SER A 69 15.72 10.22 3.26
N GLY A 70 15.36 10.15 4.55
CA GLY A 70 16.17 10.64 5.67
C GLY A 70 17.33 9.68 6.01
N THR A 71 18.10 9.99 7.05
CA THR A 71 19.37 9.28 7.35
C THR A 71 19.29 8.22 8.46
N ASN A 72 18.07 7.87 8.91
CA ASN A 72 17.86 7.12 10.15
C ASN A 72 17.18 5.75 9.93
N GLY A 73 17.61 4.98 8.93
CA GLY A 73 16.99 3.73 8.55
C GLY A 73 15.83 3.91 7.56
N ASP A 74 15.74 5.07 6.91
CA ASP A 74 14.60 5.43 6.06
C ASP A 74 14.81 4.91 4.62
N ILE A 75 13.74 4.43 4.00
CA ILE A 75 13.75 3.86 2.65
C ILE A 75 12.60 4.45 1.84
N ALA A 76 12.94 5.02 0.68
CA ALA A 76 11.97 5.51 -0.29
C ALA A 76 12.22 4.84 -1.65
N MET A 77 11.18 4.28 -2.25
CA MET A 77 11.21 3.65 -3.57
C MET A 77 10.00 4.13 -4.38
N ALA A 78 10.27 4.59 -5.60
CA ALA A 78 9.25 4.99 -6.57
C ALA A 78 9.51 4.27 -7.88
N THR A 79 8.52 3.55 -8.40
CA THR A 79 8.62 2.74 -9.63
C THR A 79 7.46 3.06 -10.55
N GLY A 80 7.64 4.09 -11.37
CA GLY A 80 6.59 4.58 -12.24
C GLY A 80 6.89 5.97 -12.78
N ALA A 81 6.24 6.34 -13.88
CA ALA A 81 6.44 7.68 -14.43
C ALA A 81 5.70 8.70 -13.57
N GLY A 82 6.43 9.64 -12.97
CA GLY A 82 5.84 10.71 -12.17
C GLY A 82 5.64 10.35 -10.69
N ASP A 83 5.90 9.10 -10.32
CA ASP A 83 5.80 8.64 -8.94
C ASP A 83 6.79 9.34 -8.04
N THR A 84 6.34 9.61 -6.82
CA THR A 84 7.12 10.30 -5.80
C THR A 84 7.03 9.58 -4.47
N ALA A 85 8.15 9.16 -3.93
CA ALA A 85 8.26 8.53 -2.61
C ALA A 85 9.12 9.38 -1.66
N TYR A 86 8.58 9.69 -0.48
CA TYR A 86 9.31 10.34 0.61
C TYR A 86 9.28 9.46 1.85
N ALA A 87 10.44 9.27 2.48
CA ALA A 87 10.55 8.60 3.77
C ALA A 87 11.51 9.39 4.67
N PHE A 88 11.00 10.10 5.65
CA PHE A 88 11.83 10.89 6.56
C PHE A 88 11.40 10.63 7.98
N GLY A 89 12.34 10.57 8.92
CA GLY A 89 12.04 10.39 10.35
C GLY A 89 13.04 9.41 10.97
N THR A 90 12.54 8.26 11.42
CA THR A 90 13.37 7.14 11.86
C THR A 90 12.71 5.82 11.47
N GLY A 91 13.35 5.07 10.58
CA GLY A 91 12.88 3.76 10.15
C GLY A 91 11.60 3.80 9.31
N ASN A 92 11.36 4.89 8.59
CA ASN A 92 10.16 5.04 7.76
C ASN A 92 10.36 4.42 6.38
N TYR A 93 9.27 3.91 5.80
CA TYR A 93 9.30 3.19 4.54
C TYR A 93 8.20 3.67 3.59
N ALA A 94 8.57 4.10 2.38
CA ALA A 94 7.62 4.43 1.32
C ALA A 94 7.95 3.64 0.06
N ASP A 95 6.98 2.87 -0.43
CA ASP A 95 7.07 2.10 -1.67
C ASP A 95 5.88 2.44 -2.55
N VAL A 96 6.17 3.01 -3.72
CA VAL A 96 5.19 3.60 -4.63
C VAL A 96 5.38 2.96 -5.99
N LEU A 97 4.36 2.23 -6.45
CA LEU A 97 4.38 1.45 -7.68
C LEU A 97 3.20 1.88 -8.55
N GLY A 98 3.47 2.42 -9.74
CA GLY A 98 2.38 2.90 -10.58
C GLY A 98 2.72 4.00 -11.59
N THR A 99 1.89 5.03 -11.60
CA THR A 99 2.05 6.25 -12.41
C THR A 99 1.41 7.44 -11.71
N ASN A 100 2.19 8.52 -11.56
CA ASN A 100 1.78 9.79 -10.95
C ASN A 100 1.31 9.67 -9.49
N ASP A 101 1.86 8.72 -8.76
CA ASP A 101 1.51 8.50 -7.37
C ASP A 101 2.39 9.32 -6.43
N THR A 102 1.89 9.61 -5.23
CA THR A 102 2.69 10.24 -4.17
C THR A 102 2.51 9.51 -2.85
N GLY A 103 3.60 8.90 -2.36
CA GLY A 103 3.67 8.26 -1.06
C GLY A 103 4.60 8.99 -0.09
N ILE A 104 4.12 9.27 1.12
CA ILE A 104 4.87 10.01 2.14
C ILE A 104 4.81 9.26 3.48
N ALA A 105 5.93 8.68 3.89
CA ALA A 105 6.10 8.08 5.22
C ALA A 105 6.85 9.04 6.15
N GLY A 106 6.18 9.46 7.22
CA GLY A 106 6.66 10.37 8.25
C GLY A 106 6.63 11.86 7.87
N GLY A 107 6.99 12.20 6.64
CA GLY A 107 6.94 13.57 6.14
C GLY A 107 7.75 13.78 4.87
N THR A 108 7.71 14.99 4.33
CA THR A 108 8.45 15.38 3.11
C THR A 108 9.85 15.94 3.38
N SER A 109 10.24 16.02 4.65
CA SER A 109 11.55 16.51 5.11
C SER A 109 11.80 16.11 6.55
N ASP A 110 13.05 16.18 7.00
CA ASP A 110 13.40 15.98 8.43
C ASP A 110 12.59 16.89 9.38
N ALA A 111 12.25 18.11 8.93
CA ALA A 111 11.51 19.07 9.75
C ALA A 111 10.03 18.70 9.91
N SER A 112 9.39 18.21 8.84
CA SER A 112 7.99 17.76 8.88
C SER A 112 7.83 16.37 9.49
N ALA A 113 8.90 15.58 9.52
CA ALA A 113 8.94 14.26 10.13
C ALA A 113 9.61 14.22 11.52
N LEU A 114 9.77 15.37 12.19
CA LEU A 114 10.44 15.38 13.48
C LEU A 114 9.66 14.52 14.50
N GLY A 115 10.34 13.50 15.04
CA GLY A 115 9.74 12.54 15.97
C GLY A 115 8.91 11.44 15.32
N SER A 116 8.75 11.46 13.99
CA SER A 116 8.11 10.37 13.24
C SER A 116 8.96 9.10 13.31
N THR A 117 8.34 7.93 13.53
CA THR A 117 9.05 6.64 13.62
C THR A 117 8.21 5.49 13.09
N GLY A 118 8.78 4.63 12.24
CA GLY A 118 8.17 3.37 11.79
C GLY A 118 6.96 3.51 10.85
N ASP A 119 6.72 4.69 10.30
CA ASP A 119 5.60 4.96 9.41
C ASP A 119 5.81 4.29 8.04
N THR A 120 4.74 3.72 7.49
CA THR A 120 4.79 2.90 6.27
C THR A 120 3.76 3.32 5.25
N VAL A 121 4.21 3.60 4.03
CA VAL A 121 3.36 3.82 2.86
C VAL A 121 3.57 2.75 1.82
N PHE A 122 2.47 2.22 1.29
CA PHE A 122 2.46 1.32 0.14
C PHE A 122 1.39 1.75 -0.87
N ILE A 123 1.78 1.97 -2.13
CA ILE A 123 0.85 2.24 -3.23
C ILE A 123 1.15 1.24 -4.35
N ASP A 124 0.11 0.56 -4.82
CA ASP A 124 0.10 -0.23 -6.06
C ASP A 124 -1.10 0.22 -6.89
N GLY A 125 -0.86 1.10 -7.86
CA GLY A 125 -1.93 1.85 -8.48
C GLY A 125 -1.55 2.89 -9.51
N ASP A 126 -2.42 3.90 -9.71
CA ASP A 126 -2.17 5.05 -10.58
C ASP A 126 -2.97 6.27 -10.06
N ASN A 127 -2.34 7.43 -10.03
CA ASN A 127 -2.88 8.72 -9.57
C ASN A 127 -3.40 8.74 -8.11
N ASP A 128 -2.65 8.10 -7.21
CA ASP A 128 -2.97 7.93 -5.80
C ASP A 128 -2.13 8.83 -4.88
N TYR A 129 -2.66 9.10 -3.70
CA TYR A 129 -1.97 9.84 -2.65
C TYR A 129 -2.04 9.10 -1.31
N ALA A 130 -0.90 8.72 -0.76
CA ALA A 130 -0.82 8.10 0.57
C ALA A 130 0.11 8.87 1.50
N PHE A 131 -0.35 9.11 2.72
CA PHE A 131 0.40 9.77 3.78
C PHE A 131 0.25 9.00 5.08
N ALA A 132 1.37 8.58 5.67
CA ALA A 132 1.40 7.94 6.99
C ALA A 132 2.31 8.74 7.92
N GLY A 133 1.82 9.10 9.10
CA GLY A 133 2.61 9.71 10.15
C GLY A 133 2.54 11.22 10.20
N GLY A 134 3.70 11.87 10.16
CA GLY A 134 3.85 13.30 10.39
C GLY A 134 4.60 13.62 11.68
N LEU A 135 4.53 14.86 12.13
CA LEU A 135 5.22 15.31 13.34
C LEU A 135 4.81 14.47 14.55
N ASN A 136 5.77 13.77 15.17
CA ASN A 136 5.56 12.82 16.28
C ASN A 136 4.61 11.63 15.99
N GLY A 137 4.34 11.31 14.71
CA GLY A 137 3.62 10.09 14.32
C GLY A 137 4.43 8.84 14.64
N VAL A 138 3.78 7.72 14.97
CA VAL A 138 4.51 6.48 15.27
C VAL A 138 3.73 5.29 14.73
N ASP A 139 4.40 4.47 13.94
CA ASP A 139 3.91 3.20 13.40
C ASP A 139 2.56 3.36 12.66
N ASP A 140 2.39 4.47 11.94
CA ASP A 140 1.21 4.73 11.10
C ASP A 140 1.36 4.05 9.73
N SER A 141 0.24 3.63 9.12
CA SER A 141 0.27 2.98 7.82
C SER A 141 -0.82 3.48 6.87
N ALA A 142 -0.41 3.87 5.66
CA ALA A 142 -1.31 4.24 4.58
C ALA A 142 -1.05 3.34 3.37
N GLN A 143 -2.07 2.61 2.93
CA GLN A 143 -1.93 1.58 1.91
C GLN A 143 -3.04 1.69 0.86
N ILE A 144 -2.66 1.65 -0.42
CA ILE A 144 -3.60 1.75 -1.55
C ILE A 144 -3.30 0.63 -2.54
N TRP A 145 -4.35 -0.12 -2.91
CA TRP A 145 -4.38 -1.05 -4.04
C TRP A 145 -5.50 -0.64 -4.98
N GLY A 146 -5.19 0.08 -6.05
CA GLY A 146 -6.24 0.68 -6.85
C GLY A 146 -5.80 1.86 -7.67
N SER A 147 -6.68 2.83 -7.90
CA SER A 147 -6.31 4.03 -8.67
C SER A 147 -7.30 5.14 -8.40
N ASN A 148 -6.80 6.37 -8.33
CA ASN A 148 -7.54 7.59 -8.04
C ASN A 148 -8.13 7.63 -6.63
N ASP A 149 -7.32 7.21 -5.66
CA ASP A 149 -7.68 7.10 -4.25
C ASP A 149 -6.70 7.86 -3.35
N ALA A 150 -7.10 8.03 -2.10
CA ALA A 150 -6.25 8.61 -1.08
C ALA A 150 -6.33 7.84 0.25
N ALA A 151 -5.21 7.77 0.97
CA ALA A 151 -5.10 7.14 2.27
C ALA A 151 -4.25 8.01 3.20
N GLU A 152 -4.85 8.50 4.29
CA GLU A 152 -4.20 9.37 5.26
C GLU A 152 -4.29 8.76 6.67
N ALA A 153 -3.15 8.43 7.28
CA ALA A 153 -3.05 7.87 8.62
C ALA A 153 -2.12 8.72 9.50
N GLY A 154 -2.48 8.89 10.77
CA GLY A 154 -1.63 9.56 11.75
C GLY A 154 -2.00 11.03 11.96
N SER A 155 -1.10 11.94 11.60
CA SER A 155 -1.25 13.36 11.95
C SER A 155 -2.30 14.09 11.12
N SER A 156 -2.97 15.04 11.76
CA SER A 156 -3.82 16.05 11.12
C SER A 156 -3.47 17.45 11.63
N ALA A 157 -4.16 18.46 11.10
CA ALA A 157 -4.09 19.82 11.64
C ALA A 157 -4.50 19.91 13.13
N ALA A 158 -5.26 18.94 13.64
CA ALA A 158 -5.74 18.91 15.03
C ALA A 158 -4.74 18.31 16.02
N GLY A 159 -3.76 17.53 15.53
CA GLY A 159 -2.77 16.87 16.37
C GLY A 159 -2.10 15.68 15.68
N SER A 160 -1.06 15.15 16.30
CA SER A 160 -0.39 13.91 15.90
C SER A 160 -1.20 12.69 16.33
N GLY A 161 -1.37 11.73 15.43
CA GLY A 161 -1.86 10.36 15.70
C GLY A 161 -0.70 9.36 15.78
N SER A 162 -0.99 8.12 16.15
CA SER A 162 -0.01 7.01 16.18
C SER A 162 -0.74 5.68 16.14
N TYR A 163 -0.12 4.68 15.52
CA TYR A 163 -0.66 3.34 15.32
C TYR A 163 -1.95 3.35 14.50
N ASP A 164 -2.05 4.26 13.55
CA ASP A 164 -3.22 4.47 12.72
C ASP A 164 -3.08 3.74 11.37
N VAL A 165 -4.19 3.27 10.80
CA VAL A 165 -4.20 2.56 9.52
C VAL A 165 -5.26 3.14 8.59
N ALA A 166 -4.83 3.65 7.44
CA ALA A 166 -5.69 4.02 6.32
C ALA A 166 -5.46 3.04 5.17
N TYR A 167 -6.50 2.36 4.73
CA TYR A 167 -6.41 1.32 3.71
C TYR A 167 -7.46 1.53 2.62
N VAL A 168 -7.03 1.47 1.37
CA VAL A 168 -7.93 1.47 0.21
C VAL A 168 -7.65 0.25 -0.68
N GLU A 169 -8.69 -0.48 -1.06
CA GLU A 169 -8.62 -1.51 -2.11
C GLU A 169 -9.78 -1.40 -3.09
N GLY A 170 -9.46 -1.17 -4.36
CA GLY A 170 -10.36 -0.78 -5.44
C GLY A 170 -9.99 0.61 -5.97
N SER A 171 -10.64 1.04 -7.06
CA SER A 171 -10.36 2.34 -7.69
C SER A 171 -11.54 3.31 -7.52
N ASN A 172 -11.25 4.61 -7.34
CA ASN A 172 -12.24 5.68 -7.22
C ASN A 172 -13.19 5.52 -6.01
N LEU A 173 -12.68 4.99 -4.91
CA LEU A 173 -13.40 4.84 -3.64
C LEU A 173 -13.33 6.10 -2.79
N GLY A 174 -12.33 6.94 -3.00
CA GLY A 174 -12.17 8.23 -2.32
C GLY A 174 -11.03 8.21 -1.33
N ASN A 175 -11.26 8.77 -0.13
CA ASN A 175 -10.23 8.92 0.90
C ASN A 175 -10.51 8.03 2.12
N ALA A 176 -9.54 7.21 2.51
CA ALA A 176 -9.46 6.61 3.84
C ALA A 176 -8.77 7.60 4.79
N ASP A 177 -9.43 8.01 5.88
CA ASP A 177 -8.93 9.03 6.81
C ASP A 177 -8.91 8.50 8.25
N ALA A 178 -7.73 8.06 8.68
CA ALA A 178 -7.44 7.60 10.04
C ALA A 178 -6.54 8.62 10.77
N THR A 179 -6.95 9.89 10.84
CA THR A 179 -6.11 10.97 11.39
C THR A 179 -6.61 11.59 12.70
N GLY A 180 -5.67 12.16 13.48
CA GLY A 180 -5.95 13.08 14.59
C GLY A 180 -6.16 12.45 15.97
N ALA A 181 -6.07 11.13 16.11
CA ALA A 181 -5.99 10.41 17.38
C ALA A 181 -5.12 9.16 17.20
N ASN A 182 -5.00 8.31 18.22
CA ASN A 182 -4.22 7.08 18.11
C ASN A 182 -5.13 5.86 17.92
N TYR A 183 -4.61 4.82 17.28
CA TYR A 183 -5.27 3.54 17.04
C TYR A 183 -6.56 3.65 16.21
N LEU A 184 -6.58 4.60 15.27
CA LEU A 184 -7.63 4.75 14.29
C LEU A 184 -7.41 3.80 13.13
N VAL A 185 -8.51 3.32 12.58
CA VAL A 185 -8.48 2.49 11.39
C VAL A 185 -9.62 2.95 10.50
N ASP A 186 -9.31 3.29 9.25
CA ASP A 186 -10.28 3.53 8.19
C ASP A 186 -9.95 2.68 6.98
N VAL A 187 -10.96 1.98 6.46
CA VAL A 187 -10.80 0.97 5.41
C VAL A 187 -11.88 1.20 4.38
N LEU A 188 -11.47 1.64 3.19
CA LEU A 188 -12.34 1.71 2.03
C LEU A 188 -12.04 0.51 1.15
N LYS A 189 -13.02 -0.37 1.00
CA LYS A 189 -12.82 -1.62 0.30
C LYS A 189 -14.02 -1.94 -0.57
N ALA A 190 -13.77 -2.14 -1.85
CA ALA A 190 -14.78 -2.60 -2.80
C ALA A 190 -14.46 -4.03 -3.26
N TYR A 191 -15.41 -4.93 -3.08
CA TYR A 191 -15.39 -6.28 -3.65
C TYR A 191 -16.60 -6.43 -4.58
N GLY A 192 -16.40 -6.34 -5.90
CA GLY A 192 -17.49 -6.39 -6.87
C GLY A 192 -17.03 -6.21 -8.31
N ASP A 193 -17.92 -6.42 -9.28
CA ASP A 193 -17.64 -6.47 -10.73
C ASP A 193 -17.39 -5.10 -11.40
N GLY A 194 -16.95 -4.10 -10.63
CA GLY A 194 -16.62 -2.76 -11.14
C GLY A 194 -17.82 -1.82 -11.30
N SER A 195 -18.99 -2.18 -10.77
CA SER A 195 -20.06 -1.23 -10.50
C SER A 195 -19.73 -0.48 -9.21
N ALA A 196 -19.68 0.85 -9.26
CA ALA A 196 -19.31 1.73 -8.16
C ALA A 196 -20.20 1.56 -6.91
N ASP A 197 -19.89 0.59 -6.08
CA ASP A 197 -20.40 0.54 -4.71
C ASP A 197 -19.56 1.51 -3.90
N ALA A 198 -20.16 2.68 -3.66
CA ALA A 198 -19.63 3.71 -2.79
C ALA A 198 -19.16 3.08 -1.48
N ALA A 199 -17.89 3.33 -1.14
CA ALA A 199 -17.31 2.84 0.09
C ALA A 199 -18.19 3.23 1.29
N ALA A 200 -18.41 2.28 2.19
CA ALA A 200 -19.11 2.52 3.43
C ALA A 200 -18.27 3.48 4.28
N THR A 201 -18.58 4.77 4.23
CA THR A 201 -18.05 5.75 5.19
C THR A 201 -18.49 5.31 6.58
N ALA A 202 -17.58 4.78 7.38
CA ALA A 202 -17.82 4.40 8.77
C ALA A 202 -18.05 5.67 9.61
N ASN A 203 -19.29 6.19 9.59
CA ASN A 203 -19.71 7.16 10.59
C ASN A 203 -19.74 6.44 11.95
N GLY A 204 -18.76 6.76 12.82
CA GLY A 204 -18.49 6.13 14.11
C GLY A 204 -19.63 6.16 15.13
N GLY A 205 -20.72 5.46 14.85
CA GLY A 205 -21.88 5.39 15.73
C GLY A 205 -22.87 4.26 15.45
N ASN A 206 -22.74 3.48 14.37
CA ASN A 206 -23.69 2.41 14.11
C ASN A 206 -23.05 1.15 13.53
N LEU A 207 -22.70 0.21 14.41
CA LEU A 207 -22.21 -1.13 14.07
C LEU A 207 -23.12 -1.85 13.04
N LEU A 208 -24.44 -1.57 13.03
CA LEU A 208 -25.35 -2.21 12.07
C LEU A 208 -25.22 -1.65 10.64
N ALA A 209 -24.74 -0.41 10.48
CA ALA A 209 -24.48 0.16 9.15
C ALA A 209 -23.18 -0.37 8.53
N ASP A 210 -22.26 -0.81 9.38
CA ASP A 210 -20.97 -1.39 9.01
C ASP A 210 -21.07 -2.91 8.72
N LEU A 211 -21.92 -3.64 9.48
CA LEU A 211 -22.07 -5.09 9.33
C LEU A 211 -22.88 -5.54 8.11
N LEU A 212 -23.61 -4.63 7.45
CA LEU A 212 -24.45 -4.92 6.28
C LEU A 212 -23.96 -4.07 5.10
N PRO A 213 -22.87 -4.49 4.42
CA PRO A 213 -22.48 -3.87 3.17
C PRO A 213 -23.67 -3.96 2.20
N SER A 214 -23.97 -2.81 1.58
CA SER A 214 -25.00 -2.58 0.58
C SER A 214 -25.73 -3.84 0.10
N VAL A 215 -26.88 -4.13 0.72
CA VAL A 215 -27.87 -5.00 0.06
C VAL A 215 -28.33 -4.25 -1.18
N ASP A 216 -27.75 -4.62 -2.31
CA ASP A 216 -28.13 -4.31 -3.68
C ASP A 216 -29.42 -3.46 -3.80
N ALA A 217 -29.25 -2.14 -3.86
CA ALA A 217 -30.34 -1.20 -4.07
C ALA A 217 -30.79 -1.16 -5.55
N SER A 218 -30.47 -2.16 -6.37
CA SER A 218 -30.79 -2.12 -7.81
C SER A 218 -32.16 -2.71 -8.19
N SER A 219 -32.93 -3.34 -7.30
CA SER A 219 -34.24 -3.86 -7.75
C SER A 219 -35.37 -4.12 -6.74
N ALA A 220 -35.44 -3.47 -5.57
CA ALA A 220 -36.70 -3.29 -4.83
C ALA A 220 -36.55 -2.41 -3.58
N ALA A 221 -36.51 -1.09 -3.72
CA ALA A 221 -36.71 -0.21 -2.55
C ALA A 221 -37.30 1.14 -2.97
N THR A 222 -38.52 1.13 -3.50
CA THR A 222 -39.38 2.32 -3.45
C THR A 222 -39.71 2.63 -2.00
N GLY A 223 -38.85 3.41 -1.34
CA GLY A 223 -39.19 4.24 -0.18
C GLY A 223 -39.49 3.56 1.16
N GLY A 224 -39.17 2.27 1.33
CA GLY A 224 -39.24 1.59 2.63
C GLY A 224 -37.88 1.59 3.31
N ASN A 225 -37.79 2.07 4.54
CA ASN A 225 -36.64 1.78 5.41
C ASN A 225 -36.55 0.25 5.58
N PHE A 226 -35.36 -0.32 5.44
CA PHE A 226 -35.08 -1.76 5.59
C PHE A 226 -35.72 -2.37 6.84
N LEU A 227 -35.74 -1.63 7.96
CA LEU A 227 -36.45 -2.07 9.16
C LEU A 227 -37.95 -2.25 8.92
N THR A 228 -38.62 -1.35 8.21
CA THR A 228 -40.05 -1.52 7.90
C THR A 228 -40.27 -2.67 6.94
N ASP A 229 -39.36 -2.91 5.99
CA ASP A 229 -39.48 -4.04 5.07
C ASP A 229 -39.29 -5.38 5.82
N LEU A 230 -38.27 -5.46 6.69
CA LEU A 230 -38.03 -6.60 7.58
C LEU A 230 -39.20 -6.82 8.56
N LEU A 231 -39.70 -5.76 9.19
CA LEU A 231 -40.85 -5.85 10.10
C LEU A 231 -42.15 -6.17 9.35
N SER A 232 -42.29 -5.79 8.08
CA SER A 232 -43.46 -6.12 7.27
C SER A 232 -43.45 -7.55 6.73
N ALA A 233 -42.26 -8.15 6.60
CA ALA A 233 -42.10 -9.57 6.31
C ALA A 233 -42.57 -10.46 7.47
N PHE A 234 -42.62 -9.93 8.70
CA PHE A 234 -43.35 -10.53 9.82
C PHE A 234 -44.84 -10.16 9.70
N ASP A 235 -45.61 -11.06 9.09
CA ASP A 235 -47.04 -10.91 8.83
C ASP A 235 -47.83 -10.43 10.08
N PRO A 236 -48.50 -9.27 10.02
CA PRO A 236 -49.32 -8.76 11.12
C PRO A 236 -50.59 -9.59 11.38
N SER A 237 -50.86 -10.62 10.57
CA SER A 237 -51.98 -11.54 10.76
C SER A 237 -51.66 -12.73 11.68
N SER A 238 -50.40 -12.90 12.09
CA SER A 238 -50.04 -13.88 13.10
C SER A 238 -50.21 -13.30 14.52
N ALA A 239 -50.76 -14.11 15.43
CA ALA A 239 -51.03 -13.75 16.82
C ALA A 239 -49.76 -13.49 17.68
N ALA A 240 -48.61 -13.29 17.04
CA ALA A 240 -47.29 -13.10 17.61
C ALA A 240 -46.69 -11.70 17.34
N ALA A 241 -47.46 -10.76 16.77
CA ALA A 241 -47.05 -9.36 16.64
C ALA A 241 -47.13 -8.58 17.97
N ASP A 242 -46.64 -9.18 19.06
CA ASP A 242 -46.28 -8.44 20.28
C ASP A 242 -44.78 -8.14 20.19
N SER A 243 -44.46 -6.85 20.10
CA SER A 243 -43.08 -6.34 20.05
C SER A 243 -42.22 -6.76 21.25
N SER A 244 -42.83 -7.34 22.29
CA SER A 244 -42.15 -7.94 23.44
C SER A 244 -41.40 -9.25 23.13
N HIS A 245 -41.67 -9.92 22.00
CA HIS A 245 -41.13 -11.26 21.70
C HIS A 245 -40.11 -11.34 20.56
N PHE A 246 -39.74 -10.21 19.94
CA PHE A 246 -38.78 -10.17 18.81
C PHE A 246 -37.50 -10.98 19.06
N PHE A 247 -36.84 -10.77 20.21
CA PHE A 247 -35.61 -11.50 20.55
C PHE A 247 -35.84 -12.97 20.90
N THR A 248 -37.05 -13.34 21.33
CA THR A 248 -37.39 -14.73 21.68
C THR A 248 -37.59 -15.56 20.42
N GLU A 249 -38.22 -14.99 19.39
CA GLU A 249 -38.43 -15.67 18.12
C GLU A 249 -37.15 -15.71 17.27
N LEU A 250 -36.35 -14.64 17.27
CA LEU A 250 -35.04 -14.63 16.59
C LEU A 250 -34.09 -15.71 17.13
N ALA A 251 -34.11 -15.94 18.45
CA ALA A 251 -33.32 -17.00 19.08
C ALA A 251 -33.81 -18.42 18.74
N SER A 252 -35.05 -18.58 18.25
CA SER A 252 -35.59 -19.88 17.83
C SER A 252 -35.24 -20.24 16.37
N LEU A 253 -34.70 -19.28 15.62
CA LEU A 253 -34.32 -19.45 14.21
C LEU A 253 -32.89 -19.98 14.04
N PHE A 254 -32.13 -20.07 15.14
CA PHE A 254 -30.78 -20.66 15.23
C PHE A 254 -30.79 -21.84 16.21
#